data_AF-A0A4P9W797-F1
#
_entry.id   AF-A0A4P9W797-F1
#
_cell.length_a   1.000
_cell.length_b   1.000
_cell.length_c   1.000
_cell.angle_alpha   90.00
_cell.angle_beta   90.00
_cell.angle_gamma   90.00
#
_symmetry.space_group_name_H-M   'P 1'
#
loop_
_entity.id
_entity.type
_entity.pdbx_description
1 polymer ?
#
loop_
_entity_poly.entity_id
_entity_poly.type
_entity_poly.pdbx_seq_one_letter_code
_entity_poly.pdbx_strand_id
1 'polypeptide(L)'
;RPNAYYALDLDFGEDDDADRAATDDGVQSQLAPPVKKLVELVFDVKAMKQTMREMEIDLSKMPLGKLSKNLIKSAYETLAEALALVRAPSRPSHALFVRISSKFFTLVPHDFGVASPPLLDSEEMINVKIQLIDTLRDIEVATALLQRQNRAEGDKLQKHPVDIKYEKLSANIELLERSAEEFRAVEQCLHSTHAPTHTTYTLDQGLLIAPPEAPVSGYMFGKGIYFADMVSKSANYCFATPDAPTGILLLAEVALGDMYKRTSAEYVEQLPNGKLSTKG
;
A
#
# COMPACT_ATOMS: atom_id res chain seq x y z
N ARG A 1 17.07 -24.51 -13.63
CA ARG A 1 17.05 -25.97 -13.95
C ARG A 1 16.29 -26.68 -12.83
N PRO A 2 15.65 -27.84 -13.06
CA PRO A 2 15.06 -28.63 -11.98
C PRO A 2 16.11 -28.89 -10.88
N ASN A 3 15.72 -28.75 -9.61
CA ASN A 3 16.60 -28.90 -8.43
C ASN A 3 17.85 -28.00 -8.39
N ALA A 4 17.84 -26.85 -9.09
CA ALA A 4 18.90 -25.85 -9.01
C ALA A 4 18.40 -24.57 -8.34
N TYR A 5 19.30 -23.86 -7.67
CA TYR A 5 19.01 -22.53 -7.14
C TYR A 5 18.61 -21.57 -8.25
N TYR A 6 17.65 -20.71 -7.96
CA TYR A 6 17.24 -19.60 -8.81
C TYR A 6 17.86 -18.32 -8.24
N ALA A 7 18.67 -17.63 -9.04
CA ALA A 7 19.24 -16.36 -8.63
C ALA A 7 18.14 -15.30 -8.62
N LEU A 8 17.92 -14.68 -7.46
CA LEU A 8 17.02 -13.55 -7.35
C LEU A 8 17.77 -12.28 -7.73
N ASP A 9 17.13 -11.47 -8.57
CA ASP A 9 17.61 -10.15 -8.96
C ASP A 9 17.37 -9.19 -7.79
N LEU A 10 18.31 -9.17 -6.86
CA LEU A 10 18.31 -8.33 -5.66
C LEU A 10 19.50 -7.38 -5.77
N ASP A 11 19.22 -6.08 -5.71
CA ASP A 11 20.26 -5.06 -5.74
C ASP A 11 20.88 -4.91 -4.35
N PHE A 12 21.81 -5.81 -4.02
CA PHE A 12 22.63 -5.71 -2.81
C PHE A 12 23.69 -4.62 -2.98
N GLY A 13 23.27 -3.36 -3.16
CA GLY A 13 24.14 -2.21 -2.90
C GLY A 13 24.65 -2.21 -1.45
N GLU A 14 25.70 -1.45 -1.14
CA GLU A 14 26.23 -1.32 0.23
C GLU A 14 25.09 -1.07 1.21
N ASP A 15 25.12 -1.77 2.35
CA ASP A 15 24.14 -1.62 3.42
C ASP A 15 24.15 -0.19 3.93
N ASP A 16 23.34 0.66 3.32
CA ASP A 16 22.93 1.91 3.93
C ASP A 16 22.00 1.52 5.07
N ASP A 17 22.59 1.44 6.26
CA ASP A 17 21.91 1.52 7.55
C ASP A 17 20.97 2.74 7.55
N ALA A 18 19.79 2.57 6.96
CA ALA A 18 18.67 3.50 7.08
C ALA A 18 18.12 3.53 8.52
N ASP A 19 18.68 2.70 9.41
CA ASP A 19 18.49 2.71 10.86
C ASP A 19 19.49 3.62 11.60
N ARG A 20 20.18 4.56 10.92
CA ARG A 20 20.58 5.79 11.62
C ARG A 20 19.30 6.55 11.98
N ALA A 21 18.70 6.14 13.11
CA ALA A 21 17.86 7.00 13.93
C ALA A 21 18.55 8.35 13.93
N ALA A 22 17.97 9.31 13.22
CA ALA A 22 18.52 10.64 13.18
C ALA A 22 18.61 11.08 14.63
N THR A 23 19.83 11.15 15.13
CA THR A 23 20.11 11.76 16.41
C THR A 23 19.54 13.15 16.32
N ASP A 24 18.83 13.55 17.37
CA ASP A 24 18.34 14.90 17.59
C ASP A 24 19.54 15.85 17.56
N ASP A 25 19.92 16.30 16.35
CA ASP A 25 21.06 17.19 16.11
C ASP A 25 20.76 18.63 16.56
N GLY A 26 19.76 18.84 17.43
CA GLY A 26 19.39 20.14 17.98
C GLY A 26 18.76 21.11 16.98
N VAL A 27 18.50 20.67 15.73
CA VAL A 27 17.82 21.47 14.70
C VAL A 27 16.31 21.30 14.85
N GLN A 28 15.59 22.37 15.13
CA GLN A 28 14.11 22.31 15.19
C GLN A 28 13.51 22.29 13.78
N SER A 29 12.51 21.43 13.59
CA SER A 29 11.69 21.39 12.36
C SER A 29 10.85 22.66 12.21
N GLN A 30 10.69 23.12 10.97
CA GLN A 30 9.85 24.27 10.65
C GLN A 30 8.37 23.90 10.46
N LEU A 31 8.05 22.59 10.45
CA LEU A 31 6.70 22.10 10.21
C LEU A 31 5.83 22.22 11.47
N ALA A 32 4.54 22.46 11.26
CA ALA A 32 3.56 22.41 12.34
C ALA A 32 3.59 21.02 13.01
N PRO A 33 3.45 20.91 14.35
CA PRO A 33 3.53 19.63 15.05
C PRO A 33 2.64 18.52 14.48
N PRO A 34 1.39 18.79 14.04
CA PRO A 34 0.56 17.77 13.40
C PRO A 34 1.10 17.29 12.05
N VAL A 35 1.68 18.19 11.25
CA VAL A 35 2.31 17.86 9.95
C VAL A 35 3.59 17.06 10.16
N LYS A 36 4.40 17.43 11.15
CA LYS A 36 5.58 16.64 11.55
C LYS A 36 5.19 15.20 11.91
N LYS A 37 4.17 15.02 12.76
CA LYS A 37 3.67 13.70 13.17
C LYS A 37 3.14 12.88 12.00
N LEU A 38 2.46 13.53 11.04
CA LEU A 38 2.01 12.87 9.81
C LEU A 38 3.20 12.35 8.99
N VAL A 39 4.20 13.19 8.75
CA VAL A 39 5.37 12.81 7.94
C VAL A 39 6.15 11.67 8.61
N GLU A 40 6.27 11.69 9.94
CA GLU A 40 6.85 10.60 10.71
C GLU A 40 6.05 9.30 10.55
N LEU A 41 4.71 9.38 10.57
CA LEU A 41 3.83 8.22 10.39
C LEU A 41 3.92 7.64 8.96
N VAL A 42 3.92 8.49 7.93
CA VAL A 42 3.99 8.07 6.52
C VAL A 42 5.33 7.43 6.18
N PHE A 43 6.43 7.91 6.78
CA PHE A 43 7.79 7.40 6.55
C PHE A 43 8.34 6.54 7.70
N ASP A 44 7.46 5.83 8.42
CA ASP A 44 7.87 4.89 9.47
C ASP A 44 8.36 3.56 8.86
N VAL A 45 9.69 3.47 8.67
CA VAL A 45 10.36 2.26 8.18
C VAL A 45 10.16 1.07 9.12
N LYS A 46 10.02 1.30 10.42
CA LYS A 46 9.80 0.22 11.40
C LYS A 46 8.41 -0.37 11.23
N ALA A 47 7.39 0.46 11.02
CA ALA A 47 6.05 0.00 10.68
C ALA A 47 6.06 -0.80 9.36
N MET A 48 6.75 -0.31 8.32
CA MET A 48 6.89 -1.05 7.05
C MET A 48 7.55 -2.42 7.23
N LYS A 49 8.65 -2.51 8.01
CA LYS A 49 9.31 -3.79 8.37
C LYS A 49 8.34 -4.73 9.09
N GLN A 50 7.55 -4.19 10.02
CA GLN A 50 6.60 -4.97 10.81
C GLN A 50 5.47 -5.55 9.93
N THR A 51 4.89 -4.74 9.05
CA THR A 51 3.87 -5.20 8.09
C THR A 51 4.41 -6.31 7.19
N MET A 52 5.65 -6.21 6.70
CA MET A 52 6.26 -7.28 5.90
C MET A 52 6.40 -8.60 6.68
N ARG A 53 6.71 -8.54 7.98
CA ARG A 53 6.78 -9.75 8.82
C ARG A 53 5.42 -10.37 9.05
N GLU A 54 4.38 -9.57 9.26
CA GLU A 54 3.00 -10.04 9.40
C GLU A 54 2.49 -10.71 8.12
N MET A 55 3.00 -10.29 6.97
CA MET A 55 2.79 -10.95 5.67
C MET A 55 3.69 -12.16 5.42
N GLU A 56 4.42 -12.62 6.45
CA GLU A 56 5.33 -13.78 6.41
C GLU A 56 6.52 -13.60 5.46
N ILE A 57 6.93 -12.37 5.14
CA ILE A 57 8.08 -12.11 4.26
C ILE A 57 9.39 -12.28 5.01
N ASP A 58 10.31 -13.01 4.40
CA ASP A 58 11.65 -13.21 4.94
C ASP A 58 12.54 -11.98 4.64
N LEU A 59 12.57 -11.06 5.60
CA LEU A 59 13.38 -9.85 5.54
C LEU A 59 14.90 -10.10 5.44
N SER A 60 15.38 -11.29 5.81
CA SER A 60 16.81 -11.62 5.67
C SER A 60 17.19 -11.87 4.21
N LYS A 61 16.26 -12.42 3.43
CA LYS A 61 16.43 -12.68 2.00
C LYS A 61 15.91 -11.54 1.13
N MET A 62 15.04 -10.70 1.68
CA MET A 62 14.39 -9.60 0.98
C MET A 62 14.45 -8.30 1.80
N PRO A 63 15.61 -7.61 1.83
CA PRO A 63 15.75 -6.34 2.53
C PRO A 63 14.98 -5.21 1.83
N LEU A 64 14.45 -4.28 2.63
CA LEU A 64 13.72 -3.09 2.18
C LEU A 64 14.55 -2.22 1.22
N GLY A 65 13.91 -1.72 0.16
CA GLY A 65 14.52 -0.80 -0.81
C GLY A 65 15.45 -1.45 -1.84
N LYS A 66 15.58 -2.78 -1.84
CA LYS A 66 16.41 -3.54 -2.79
C LYS A 66 15.59 -4.49 -3.68
N LEU A 67 14.27 -4.27 -3.72
CA LEU A 67 13.33 -5.10 -4.45
C LEU A 67 13.33 -4.72 -5.94
N SER A 68 13.79 -5.63 -6.81
CA SER A 68 13.78 -5.36 -8.25
C SER A 68 12.35 -5.28 -8.78
N LYS A 69 12.04 -4.24 -9.56
CA LYS A 69 10.76 -4.10 -10.30
C LYS A 69 10.47 -5.32 -11.18
N ASN A 70 11.52 -5.98 -11.67
CA ASN A 70 11.40 -7.21 -12.46
C ASN A 70 10.89 -8.39 -11.63
N LEU A 71 11.28 -8.45 -10.36
CA LEU A 71 10.84 -9.50 -9.43
C LEU A 71 9.35 -9.36 -9.12
N ILE A 72 8.91 -8.14 -8.80
CA ILE A 72 7.50 -7.79 -8.60
C ILE A 72 6.66 -8.17 -9.82
N LYS A 73 7.12 -7.77 -11.02
CA LYS A 73 6.44 -8.10 -12.28
C LYS A 73 6.34 -9.62 -12.49
N SER A 74 7.43 -10.36 -12.28
CA SER A 74 7.45 -11.82 -12.43
C SER A 74 6.54 -12.53 -11.41
N ALA A 75 6.41 -11.98 -10.21
CA ALA A 75 5.49 -12.47 -9.19
C ALA A 75 4.03 -12.27 -9.63
N TYR A 76 3.66 -11.09 -10.16
CA TYR A 76 2.34 -10.85 -10.73
C TYR A 76 2.01 -11.80 -11.87
N GLU A 77 2.92 -12.02 -12.80
CA GLU A 77 2.73 -12.95 -13.92
C GLU A 77 2.49 -14.38 -13.42
N THR A 78 3.21 -14.79 -12.36
CA THR A 78 3.04 -16.11 -11.74
C THR A 78 1.68 -16.25 -11.04
N LEU A 79 1.21 -15.21 -10.35
CA LEU A 79 -0.11 -15.20 -9.72
C LEU A 79 -1.25 -15.14 -10.75
N ALA A 80 -1.06 -14.43 -11.86
CA ALA A 80 -2.02 -14.40 -12.97
C ALA A 80 -2.14 -15.78 -13.63
N GLU A 81 -1.02 -16.48 -13.82
CA GLU A 81 -1.01 -17.88 -14.29
C GLU A 81 -1.75 -18.80 -13.30
N ALA A 82 -1.51 -18.66 -11.98
CA ALA A 82 -2.22 -19.40 -10.95
C ALA A 82 -3.73 -19.17 -11.02
N LEU A 83 -4.16 -17.91 -11.14
CA LEU A 83 -5.58 -17.56 -11.18
C LEU A 83 -6.28 -18.11 -12.43
N ALA A 84 -5.60 -18.07 -13.59
CA ALA A 84 -6.10 -18.65 -14.83
C ALA A 84 -6.30 -20.17 -14.70
N LEU A 85 -5.42 -20.86 -13.97
CA LEU A 85 -5.54 -22.29 -13.69
C LEU A 85 -6.70 -22.62 -12.73
N VAL A 86 -6.91 -21.81 -11.69
CA VAL A 86 -8.05 -21.99 -10.76
C VAL A 86 -9.38 -21.78 -11.47
N ARG A 87 -9.46 -20.79 -12.36
CA ARG A 87 -10.68 -20.46 -13.12
C ARG A 87 -10.89 -21.35 -14.36
N ALA A 88 -9.98 -22.25 -14.67
CA ALA A 88 -10.10 -23.13 -15.82
C ALA A 88 -11.30 -24.09 -15.65
N PRO A 89 -12.06 -24.40 -16.71
CA PRO A 89 -13.25 -25.24 -16.64
C PRO A 89 -12.95 -26.70 -16.22
N SER A 90 -11.69 -27.14 -16.39
CA SER A 90 -11.21 -28.45 -15.94
C SER A 90 -10.13 -28.27 -14.87
N ARG A 91 -10.29 -28.93 -13.71
CA ARG A 91 -9.32 -28.82 -12.62
C ARG A 91 -7.94 -29.30 -13.09
N PRO A 92 -6.91 -28.43 -13.09
CA PRO A 92 -5.57 -28.80 -13.50
C PRO A 92 -4.97 -29.87 -12.60
N SER A 93 -3.93 -30.55 -13.10
CA SER A 93 -3.11 -31.48 -12.31
C SER A 93 -2.54 -30.80 -11.07
N HIS A 94 -2.61 -31.48 -9.92
CA HIS A 94 -2.00 -31.04 -8.66
C HIS A 94 -0.51 -30.66 -8.83
N ALA A 95 0.22 -31.34 -9.72
CA ALA A 95 1.62 -31.04 -9.99
C ALA A 95 1.84 -29.63 -10.58
N LEU A 96 0.86 -29.08 -11.31
CA LEU A 96 0.93 -27.72 -11.85
C LEU A 96 0.81 -26.67 -10.74
N PHE A 97 -0.11 -26.88 -9.80
CA PHE A 97 -0.26 -26.00 -8.64
C PHE A 97 0.98 -26.02 -7.75
N VAL A 98 1.55 -27.20 -7.50
CA VAL A 98 2.84 -27.33 -6.78
C VAL A 98 3.92 -26.52 -7.51
N ARG A 99 4.05 -26.68 -8.84
CA ARG A 99 5.07 -25.98 -9.63
C ARG A 99 4.93 -24.46 -9.57
N ILE A 100 3.71 -23.94 -9.74
CA ILE A 100 3.45 -22.49 -9.70
C ILE A 100 3.61 -21.93 -8.30
N SER A 101 3.15 -22.65 -7.28
CA SER A 101 3.34 -22.26 -5.87
C SER A 101 4.83 -22.20 -5.54
N SER A 102 5.59 -23.24 -5.87
CA SER A 102 7.06 -23.25 -5.70
C SER A 102 7.74 -22.12 -6.46
N LYS A 103 7.31 -21.81 -7.70
CA LYS A 103 7.83 -20.68 -8.48
C LYS A 103 7.56 -19.36 -7.76
N PHE A 104 6.35 -19.15 -7.25
CA PHE A 104 5.98 -17.92 -6.53
C PHE A 104 6.80 -17.74 -5.24
N PHE A 105 6.88 -18.76 -4.38
CA PHE A 105 7.64 -18.66 -3.12
C PHE A 105 9.15 -18.66 -3.31
N THR A 106 9.64 -19.04 -4.51
CA THR A 106 11.02 -18.81 -4.89
C THR A 106 11.25 -17.33 -5.23
N LEU A 107 10.34 -16.70 -5.97
CA LEU A 107 10.43 -15.28 -6.33
C LEU A 107 10.23 -14.37 -5.13
N VAL A 108 9.31 -14.72 -4.23
CA VAL A 108 8.97 -13.94 -3.05
C VAL A 108 9.26 -14.80 -1.82
N PRO A 109 10.43 -14.63 -1.18
CA PRO A 109 10.84 -15.42 -0.03
C PRO A 109 9.87 -15.20 1.13
N HIS A 110 9.23 -16.27 1.55
CA HIS A 110 8.41 -16.31 2.75
C HIS A 110 9.09 -17.13 3.82
N ASP A 111 8.85 -16.78 5.08
CA ASP A 111 9.26 -17.56 6.23
C ASP A 111 8.08 -18.40 6.76
N PHE A 112 8.06 -19.68 6.37
CA PHE A 112 7.09 -20.66 6.87
C PHE A 112 7.61 -21.46 8.08
N GLY A 113 8.80 -21.12 8.59
CA GLY A 113 9.49 -21.92 9.60
C GLY A 113 9.71 -23.37 9.14
N VAL A 114 9.06 -24.31 9.84
CA VAL A 114 9.12 -25.75 9.53
C VAL A 114 7.98 -26.23 8.65
N ALA A 115 6.97 -25.40 8.41
CA ALA A 115 5.82 -25.76 7.60
C ALA A 115 6.19 -25.76 6.11
N SER A 116 5.52 -26.62 5.34
CA SER A 116 5.63 -26.58 3.89
C SER A 116 4.88 -25.37 3.32
N PRO A 117 5.39 -24.74 2.25
CA PRO A 117 4.69 -23.64 1.60
C PRO A 117 3.27 -24.04 1.17
N PRO A 118 2.25 -23.20 1.42
CA PRO A 118 0.88 -23.50 1.05
C PRO A 118 0.70 -23.54 -0.48
N LEU A 119 -0.34 -24.23 -0.96
CA LEU A 119 -0.63 -24.29 -2.39
C LEU A 119 -1.53 -23.13 -2.82
N LEU A 120 -1.18 -22.46 -3.92
CA LEU A 120 -1.98 -21.41 -4.55
C LEU A 120 -3.09 -22.03 -5.41
N ASP A 121 -4.07 -22.69 -4.77
CA ASP A 121 -5.13 -23.43 -5.45
C ASP A 121 -6.54 -22.85 -5.28
N SER A 122 -6.68 -21.76 -4.53
CA SER A 122 -7.93 -21.02 -4.37
C SER A 122 -7.80 -19.56 -4.83
N GLU A 123 -8.90 -19.02 -5.34
CA GLU A 123 -8.95 -17.62 -5.76
C GLU A 123 -8.74 -16.67 -4.57
N GLU A 124 -9.26 -17.04 -3.39
CA GLU A 124 -9.07 -16.29 -2.16
C GLU A 124 -7.60 -16.18 -1.78
N MET A 125 -6.86 -17.30 -1.80
CA MET A 125 -5.44 -17.29 -1.45
C MET A 125 -4.61 -16.51 -2.46
N ILE A 126 -4.92 -16.64 -3.75
CA ILE A 126 -4.25 -15.88 -4.80
C ILE A 126 -4.50 -14.38 -4.63
N ASN A 127 -5.74 -13.96 -4.30
CA ASN A 127 -6.06 -12.57 -4.05
C ASN A 127 -5.32 -12.00 -2.84
N VAL A 128 -5.19 -12.76 -1.75
CA VAL A 128 -4.35 -12.37 -0.59
C VAL A 128 -2.89 -12.18 -1.01
N LYS A 129 -2.34 -13.08 -1.84
CA LYS A 129 -0.97 -12.93 -2.33
C LYS A 129 -0.82 -11.79 -3.34
N ILE A 130 -1.84 -11.47 -4.13
CA ILE A 130 -1.85 -10.27 -4.99
C ILE A 130 -1.77 -9.00 -4.12
N GLN A 131 -2.56 -8.91 -3.05
CA GLN A 131 -2.51 -7.79 -2.11
C GLN A 131 -1.11 -7.64 -1.50
N LEU A 132 -0.48 -8.75 -1.12
CA LEU A 132 0.90 -8.76 -0.65
C LEU A 132 1.88 -8.17 -1.68
N ILE A 133 1.78 -8.53 -2.96
CA ILE A 133 2.65 -7.95 -4.00
C ILE A 133 2.36 -6.46 -4.22
N ASP A 134 1.10 -6.02 -4.13
CA ASP A 134 0.73 -4.59 -4.18
C ASP A 134 1.39 -3.85 -3.00
N THR A 135 1.29 -4.37 -1.77
CA THR A 135 1.94 -3.77 -0.60
C THR A 135 3.46 -3.73 -0.74
N LEU A 136 4.09 -4.80 -1.21
CA LEU A 136 5.54 -4.81 -1.44
C LEU A 136 5.99 -3.78 -2.48
N ARG A 137 5.19 -3.58 -3.53
CA ARG A 137 5.44 -2.52 -4.52
C ARG A 137 5.34 -1.14 -3.87
N ASP A 138 4.30 -0.89 -3.10
CA ASP A 138 4.08 0.43 -2.49
C ASP A 138 5.20 0.76 -1.47
N ILE A 139 5.68 -0.25 -0.74
CA ILE A 139 6.87 -0.14 0.12
C ILE A 139 8.15 0.11 -0.70
N GLU A 140 8.34 -0.55 -1.85
CA GLU A 140 9.48 -0.27 -2.75
C GLU A 140 9.47 1.18 -3.23
N VAL A 141 8.31 1.70 -3.64
CA VAL A 141 8.18 3.10 -4.04
C VAL A 141 8.47 4.05 -2.87
N ALA A 142 7.91 3.77 -1.69
CA ALA A 142 8.14 4.59 -0.49
C ALA A 142 9.62 4.61 -0.07
N THR A 143 10.29 3.45 -0.11
CA THR A 143 11.74 3.34 0.20
C THR A 143 12.60 3.98 -0.88
N ALA A 144 12.24 3.87 -2.17
CA ALA A 144 12.91 4.57 -3.25
C ALA A 144 12.78 6.10 -3.11
N LEU A 145 11.63 6.62 -2.67
CA LEU A 145 11.45 8.04 -2.35
C LEU A 145 12.38 8.47 -1.19
N LEU A 146 12.52 7.63 -0.16
CA LEU A 146 13.45 7.87 0.94
C LEU A 146 14.92 7.93 0.49
N GLN A 147 15.32 7.06 -0.45
CA GLN A 147 16.71 6.99 -0.95
C GLN A 147 17.05 8.04 -2.01
N ARG A 148 16.04 8.56 -2.72
CA ARG A 148 16.21 9.64 -3.71
C ARG A 148 16.72 10.88 -2.95
N GLN A 149 17.98 11.26 -3.21
CA GLN A 149 18.70 12.44 -2.68
C GLN A 149 19.38 12.34 -1.30
N ASN A 150 20.40 11.48 -1.16
CA ASN A 150 21.53 11.73 -0.25
C ASN A 150 22.79 12.26 -0.97
N ARG A 151 22.78 12.42 -2.31
CA ARG A 151 23.99 12.71 -3.11
C ARG A 151 24.12 14.12 -3.67
N ALA A 152 23.13 14.99 -3.54
CA ALA A 152 23.15 16.30 -4.15
C ALA A 152 22.68 17.37 -3.16
N GLU A 153 23.58 17.77 -2.26
CA GLU A 153 23.78 19.15 -1.83
C GLU A 153 24.97 19.19 -0.87
N GLY A 154 26.16 19.26 -1.46
CA GLY A 154 27.26 19.93 -0.79
C GLY A 154 26.87 21.39 -0.66
N ASP A 155 26.77 21.85 0.59
CA ASP A 155 26.68 23.24 1.04
C ASP A 155 25.26 23.83 1.28
N LYS A 156 25.00 24.12 2.57
CA LYS A 156 24.03 25.08 3.19
C LYS A 156 22.76 24.52 3.87
N LEU A 157 22.75 24.73 5.19
CA LEU A 157 21.72 24.46 6.21
C LEU A 157 21.44 22.98 6.49
N GLN A 158 21.81 22.52 7.69
CA GLN A 158 21.23 21.32 8.30
C GLN A 158 19.72 21.56 8.43
N LYS A 159 18.93 21.07 7.46
CA LYS A 159 17.48 20.96 7.61
C LYS A 159 17.17 19.78 8.51
N HIS A 160 16.09 19.87 9.29
CA HIS A 160 15.66 18.74 10.11
C HIS A 160 15.24 17.56 9.20
N PRO A 161 15.55 16.29 9.54
CA PRO A 161 15.26 15.13 8.69
C PRO A 161 13.80 15.00 8.24
N VAL A 162 12.86 15.41 9.08
CA VAL A 162 11.41 15.41 8.75
C VAL A 162 11.09 16.44 7.67
N ASP A 163 11.77 17.58 7.65
CA ASP A 163 11.53 18.63 6.63
C ASP A 163 12.00 18.13 5.25
N ILE A 164 13.13 17.41 5.21
CA ILE A 164 13.61 16.75 3.99
C ILE A 164 12.61 15.69 3.51
N LYS A 165 12.06 14.88 4.43
CA LYS A 165 11.01 13.89 4.09
C LYS A 165 9.73 14.56 3.59
N TYR A 166 9.35 15.70 4.15
CA TYR A 166 8.19 16.47 3.72
C TYR A 166 8.37 17.04 2.32
N GLU A 167 9.54 17.62 2.00
CA GLU A 167 9.85 18.12 0.65
C GLU A 167 9.72 17.01 -0.42
N LYS A 168 10.08 15.77 -0.06
CA LYS A 168 9.94 14.60 -0.96
C LYS A 168 8.50 14.23 -1.29
N LEU A 169 7.53 14.58 -0.43
CA LEU A 169 6.11 14.35 -0.72
C LEU A 169 5.59 15.25 -1.84
N SER A 170 6.28 16.36 -2.13
CA SER A 170 5.88 17.32 -3.18
C SER A 170 4.40 17.75 -3.04
N ALA A 171 3.91 17.85 -1.80
CA ALA A 171 2.54 18.18 -1.47
C ALA A 171 2.51 19.37 -0.51
N ASN A 172 1.50 20.23 -0.65
CA ASN A 172 1.24 21.32 0.29
C ASN A 172 0.23 20.85 1.33
N ILE A 173 0.69 20.61 2.56
CA ILE A 173 -0.13 20.14 3.68
C ILE A 173 -0.34 21.30 4.64
N GLU A 174 -1.58 21.75 4.73
CA GLU A 174 -1.99 22.83 5.62
C GLU A 174 -2.90 22.29 6.72
N LEU A 175 -2.81 22.89 7.91
CA LEU A 175 -3.66 22.52 9.04
C LEU A 175 -5.03 23.18 8.87
N LEU A 176 -6.07 22.37 8.85
CA LEU A 176 -7.43 22.89 8.92
C LEU A 176 -7.81 23.19 10.38
N GLU A 177 -8.12 24.45 10.66
CA GLU A 177 -8.55 24.86 12.01
C GLU A 177 -9.89 24.24 12.38
N ARG A 178 -10.03 23.81 13.65
CA ARG A 178 -11.27 23.20 14.17
C ARG A 178 -12.48 24.14 14.15
N SER A 179 -12.24 25.45 14.15
CA SER A 179 -13.26 26.49 14.05
C SER A 179 -13.77 26.73 12.62
N ALA A 180 -13.06 26.23 11.61
CA ALA A 180 -13.40 26.44 10.21
C ALA A 180 -14.71 25.71 9.84
N GLU A 181 -15.46 26.27 8.89
CA GLU A 181 -16.72 25.67 8.43
C GLU A 181 -16.46 24.34 7.70
N GLU A 182 -15.35 24.28 6.96
CA GLU A 182 -14.88 23.09 6.26
C GLU A 182 -14.59 21.96 7.25
N PHE A 183 -14.03 22.26 8.43
CA PHE A 183 -13.78 21.24 9.45
C PHE A 183 -15.09 20.63 9.94
N ARG A 184 -16.11 21.47 10.19
CA ARG A 184 -17.44 21.01 10.61
C ARG A 184 -18.12 20.19 9.53
N ALA A 185 -17.98 20.56 8.27
CA ALA A 185 -18.54 19.80 7.16
C ALA A 185 -17.92 18.38 7.09
N VAL A 186 -16.61 18.27 7.28
CA VAL A 186 -15.94 16.97 7.29
C VAL A 186 -16.28 16.16 8.53
N GLU A 187 -16.37 16.78 9.71
CA GLU A 187 -16.83 16.13 10.95
C GLU A 187 -18.26 15.57 10.80
N GLN A 188 -19.16 16.35 10.21
CA GLN A 188 -20.52 15.90 9.92
C GLN A 188 -20.53 14.72 8.93
N CYS A 189 -19.70 14.75 7.88
CA CYS A 189 -19.54 13.65 6.95
C CYS A 189 -19.07 12.37 7.68
N LEU A 190 -18.09 12.51 8.57
CA LEU A 190 -17.53 11.40 9.35
C LEU A 190 -18.60 10.71 10.21
N HIS A 191 -19.44 11.48 10.90
CA HIS A 191 -20.48 10.94 11.77
C HIS A 191 -21.69 10.39 11.00
N SER A 192 -22.11 11.08 9.93
CA SER A 192 -23.31 10.69 9.17
C SER A 192 -23.09 9.47 8.26
N THR A 193 -21.86 9.25 7.81
CA THR A 193 -21.52 8.18 6.86
C THR A 193 -20.89 6.94 7.52
N HIS A 194 -20.90 6.89 8.85
CA HIS A 194 -20.45 5.74 9.62
C HIS A 194 -21.49 4.63 9.57
N ALA A 195 -21.19 3.53 8.87
CA ALA A 195 -22.13 2.42 8.75
C ALA A 195 -22.42 1.80 10.14
N PRO A 196 -23.69 1.48 10.45
CA PRO A 196 -24.07 0.91 11.75
C PRO A 196 -23.47 -0.49 11.99
N THR A 197 -22.98 -1.14 10.94
CA THR A 197 -22.36 -2.47 10.99
C THR A 197 -20.88 -2.46 11.37
N HIS A 198 -20.20 -1.30 11.39
CA HIS A 198 -18.75 -1.21 11.63
C HIS A 198 -18.46 -0.57 13.00
N THR A 199 -18.76 -1.27 14.09
CA THR A 199 -18.63 -0.74 15.48
C THR A 199 -17.26 -0.99 16.12
N THR A 200 -16.31 -1.54 15.38
CA THR A 200 -15.01 -2.01 15.90
C THR A 200 -13.98 -0.92 16.14
N TYR A 201 -14.21 0.31 15.67
CA TYR A 201 -13.34 1.45 15.92
C TYR A 201 -14.15 2.74 16.12
N THR A 202 -13.52 3.70 16.78
CA THR A 202 -13.99 5.08 16.89
C THR A 202 -13.03 5.96 16.12
N LEU A 203 -13.58 6.83 15.27
CA LEU A 203 -12.79 7.76 14.48
C LEU A 203 -12.40 8.96 15.36
N ASP A 204 -11.14 9.03 15.76
CA ASP A 204 -10.58 10.19 16.45
C ASP A 204 -9.98 11.17 15.43
N GLN A 205 -10.13 12.47 15.69
CA GLN A 205 -10.05 13.50 14.66
C GLN A 205 -8.62 13.99 14.39
N GLY A 206 -8.15 13.75 13.17
CA GLY A 206 -7.02 14.43 12.53
C GLY A 206 -7.25 14.43 11.03
N LEU A 207 -7.80 15.53 10.50
CA LEU A 207 -8.19 15.63 9.10
C LEU A 207 -7.14 16.38 8.32
N LEU A 208 -6.72 15.80 7.20
CA LEU A 208 -5.79 16.38 6.25
C LEU A 208 -6.38 16.20 4.86
N ILE A 209 -6.23 17.22 4.03
CA ILE A 209 -6.67 17.16 2.63
C ILE A 209 -5.70 16.25 1.89
N ALA A 210 -6.26 15.27 1.18
CA ALA A 210 -5.51 14.30 0.40
C ALA A 210 -4.98 14.92 -0.90
N PRO A 211 -3.83 14.45 -1.43
CA PRO A 211 -3.45 14.74 -2.81
C PRO A 211 -4.42 14.02 -3.80
N PRO A 212 -4.63 14.59 -4.99
CA PRO A 212 -5.58 14.05 -5.98
C PRO A 212 -5.19 12.69 -6.58
N GLU A 213 -3.95 12.22 -6.39
CA GLU A 213 -3.44 10.98 -7.01
C GLU A 213 -3.50 9.74 -6.12
N ALA A 214 -4.15 9.77 -4.95
CA ALA A 214 -4.15 8.65 -4.02
C ALA A 214 -4.74 7.36 -4.64
N PRO A 215 -3.95 6.29 -4.82
CA PRO A 215 -4.42 5.04 -5.38
C PRO A 215 -4.76 4.04 -4.28
N VAL A 216 -5.82 3.25 -4.46
CA VAL A 216 -5.93 1.92 -3.83
C VAL A 216 -6.80 0.96 -4.62
N SER A 217 -6.41 -0.31 -4.60
CA SER A 217 -6.96 -1.42 -5.38
C SER A 217 -7.95 -2.28 -4.57
N GLY A 218 -8.99 -2.73 -5.26
CA GLY A 218 -10.08 -3.56 -4.74
C GLY A 218 -11.06 -3.86 -5.86
N TYR A 219 -10.61 -4.62 -6.86
CA TYR A 219 -11.17 -4.60 -8.22
C TYR A 219 -12.52 -5.32 -8.39
N MET A 220 -13.58 -4.80 -7.78
CA MET A 220 -14.97 -5.25 -8.04
C MET A 220 -15.43 -4.93 -9.48
N PHE A 221 -14.82 -3.91 -10.08
CA PHE A 221 -15.22 -3.35 -11.37
C PHE A 221 -14.06 -3.22 -12.39
N GLY A 222 -13.00 -4.02 -12.26
CA GLY A 222 -11.80 -3.88 -13.08
C GLY A 222 -10.77 -2.94 -12.46
N LYS A 223 -9.68 -2.63 -13.18
CA LYS A 223 -8.59 -1.80 -12.65
C LYS A 223 -8.96 -0.32 -12.65
N GLY A 224 -8.85 0.34 -11.49
CA GLY A 224 -9.14 1.77 -11.33
C GLY A 224 -8.92 2.26 -9.90
N ILE A 225 -9.17 3.55 -9.67
CA ILE A 225 -9.17 4.18 -8.34
C ILE A 225 -10.56 4.02 -7.73
N TYR A 226 -10.63 3.52 -6.50
CA TYR A 226 -11.88 3.25 -5.80
C TYR A 226 -12.16 4.30 -4.72
N PHE A 227 -13.38 4.82 -4.71
CA PHE A 227 -13.88 5.74 -3.70
C PHE A 227 -15.14 5.15 -3.03
N ALA A 228 -15.40 5.58 -1.79
CA ALA A 228 -16.64 5.29 -1.09
C ALA A 228 -17.26 6.58 -0.54
N ASP A 229 -18.59 6.63 -0.57
CA ASP A 229 -19.39 7.66 0.11
C ASP A 229 -19.58 7.36 1.60
N MET A 230 -19.23 6.16 2.06
CA MET A 230 -19.23 5.76 3.46
C MET A 230 -17.81 5.70 4.02
N VAL A 231 -17.54 6.52 5.05
CA VAL A 231 -16.23 6.53 5.72
C VAL A 231 -15.85 5.14 6.21
N SER A 232 -16.82 4.39 6.72
CA SER A 232 -16.52 3.13 7.38
C SER A 232 -16.12 2.02 6.41
N LYS A 233 -16.52 2.13 5.14
CA LYS A 233 -16.09 1.24 4.07
C LYS A 233 -14.63 1.49 3.70
N SER A 234 -14.23 2.76 3.60
CA SER A 234 -12.84 3.15 3.33
C SER A 234 -11.92 2.86 4.52
N ALA A 235 -12.37 3.06 5.75
CA ALA A 235 -11.57 2.86 6.96
C ALA A 235 -11.09 1.41 7.14
N ASN A 236 -11.81 0.42 6.59
CA ASN A 236 -11.36 -0.97 6.60
C ASN A 236 -10.07 -1.18 5.80
N TYR A 237 -9.76 -0.30 4.84
CA TYR A 237 -8.52 -0.32 4.08
C TYR A 237 -7.34 0.33 4.82
N CYS A 238 -7.58 0.97 5.98
CA CYS A 238 -6.50 1.46 6.83
C CYS A 238 -5.79 0.34 7.59
N PHE A 239 -6.42 -0.84 7.70
CA PHE A 239 -5.91 -1.99 8.47
C PHE A 239 -5.45 -1.63 9.90
N ALA A 240 -6.12 -0.67 10.54
CA ALA A 240 -5.79 -0.27 11.91
C ALA A 240 -6.03 -1.42 12.89
N THR A 241 -5.10 -1.61 13.82
CA THR A 241 -5.15 -2.68 14.84
C THR A 241 -5.06 -2.08 16.24
N PRO A 242 -5.35 -2.84 17.31
CA PRO A 242 -5.14 -2.35 18.67
C PRO A 242 -3.69 -1.91 18.95
N ASP A 243 -2.71 -2.57 18.32
CA ASP A 243 -1.28 -2.24 18.46
C ASP A 243 -0.84 -1.08 17.56
N ALA A 244 -1.56 -0.83 16.46
CA ALA A 244 -1.38 0.29 15.54
C ALA A 244 -2.73 0.98 15.25
N PRO A 245 -3.28 1.75 16.20
CA PRO A 245 -4.67 2.22 16.15
C PRO A 245 -4.89 3.44 15.26
N THR A 246 -3.83 4.03 14.72
CA THR A 246 -3.90 5.25 13.92
C THR A 246 -4.01 4.90 12.43
N GLY A 247 -5.11 5.27 11.79
CA GLY A 247 -5.30 5.17 10.34
C GLY A 247 -5.41 6.55 9.69
N ILE A 248 -5.06 6.63 8.41
CA ILE A 248 -5.23 7.85 7.60
C ILE A 248 -6.35 7.59 6.58
N LEU A 249 -7.28 8.53 6.50
CA LEU A 249 -8.32 8.56 5.48
C LEU A 249 -8.13 9.77 4.58
N LEU A 250 -8.47 9.58 3.31
CA LEU A 250 -8.31 10.59 2.28
C LEU A 250 -9.69 10.98 1.75
N LEU A 251 -9.98 12.28 1.79
CA LEU A 251 -11.14 12.87 1.14
C LEU A 251 -10.65 13.60 -0.11
N ALA A 252 -11.24 13.27 -1.26
CA ALA A 252 -10.89 13.85 -2.55
C ALA A 252 -12.13 14.27 -3.33
N GLU A 253 -12.01 15.36 -4.09
CA GLU A 253 -12.98 15.71 -5.10
C GLU A 253 -12.79 14.81 -6.33
N VAL A 254 -13.86 14.15 -6.77
CA VAL A 254 -13.79 13.20 -7.89
C VAL A 254 -14.78 13.60 -8.97
N ALA A 255 -14.26 13.94 -10.14
CA ALA A 255 -15.07 14.27 -11.32
C ALA A 255 -15.66 12.99 -11.94
N LEU A 256 -16.77 12.50 -11.39
CA LEU A 256 -17.40 11.25 -11.82
C LEU A 256 -17.98 11.32 -13.25
N GLY A 257 -18.46 12.49 -13.67
CA GLY A 257 -19.15 12.65 -14.94
C GLY A 257 -20.32 11.67 -15.14
N ASP A 258 -20.52 11.21 -16.37
CA ASP A 258 -21.56 10.25 -16.69
C ASP A 258 -21.20 8.83 -16.21
N MET A 259 -21.89 8.38 -15.17
CA MET A 259 -21.63 7.08 -14.54
C MET A 259 -22.26 5.91 -15.30
N TYR A 260 -21.51 4.81 -15.35
CA TYR A 260 -21.96 3.46 -15.70
C TYR A 260 -22.40 2.72 -14.42
N LYS A 261 -23.72 2.60 -14.23
CA LYS A 261 -24.29 2.00 -13.02
C LYS A 261 -24.39 0.48 -13.15
N ARG A 262 -23.98 -0.25 -12.12
CA ARG A 262 -24.00 -1.72 -12.02
C ARG A 262 -24.54 -2.11 -10.63
N THR A 263 -25.25 -3.23 -10.54
CA THR A 263 -25.75 -3.77 -9.26
C THR A 263 -25.04 -5.06 -8.86
N SER A 264 -24.15 -5.57 -9.70
CA SER A 264 -23.39 -6.79 -9.50
C SER A 264 -21.95 -6.57 -9.96
N ALA A 265 -21.01 -7.31 -9.37
CA ALA A 265 -19.60 -7.26 -9.77
C ALA A 265 -19.46 -7.63 -11.27
N GLU A 266 -18.69 -6.83 -12.00
CA GLU A 266 -18.45 -6.97 -13.43
C GLU A 266 -17.05 -6.43 -13.71
N TYR A 267 -16.14 -7.24 -14.26
CA TYR A 267 -14.80 -6.76 -14.58
C TYR A 267 -14.84 -5.85 -15.82
N VAL A 268 -14.81 -4.53 -15.63
CA VAL A 268 -14.91 -3.54 -16.71
C VAL A 268 -13.50 -3.12 -17.15
N GLU A 269 -13.12 -3.48 -18.37
CA GLU A 269 -11.85 -3.02 -18.98
C GLU A 269 -12.03 -1.73 -19.78
N GLN A 270 -13.18 -1.57 -20.42
CA GLN A 270 -13.53 -0.39 -21.21
C GLN A 270 -14.93 0.08 -20.84
N LEU A 271 -15.04 1.38 -20.57
CA LEU A 271 -16.33 2.00 -20.29
C LEU A 271 -17.16 2.09 -21.57
N PRO A 272 -18.50 1.94 -21.48
CA PRO A 272 -19.37 2.21 -22.62
C PRO A 272 -19.22 3.64 -23.13
N ASN A 273 -19.50 3.86 -24.42
CA ASN A 273 -19.42 5.17 -25.04
C ASN A 273 -20.16 6.25 -24.23
N GLY A 274 -19.47 7.35 -23.96
CA GLY A 274 -19.99 8.48 -23.19
C GLY A 274 -19.97 8.30 -21.67
N LYS A 275 -19.47 7.18 -21.14
CA LYS A 275 -19.30 6.98 -19.69
C LYS A 275 -17.88 7.30 -19.24
N LEU A 276 -17.77 7.94 -18.08
CA LEU A 276 -16.51 8.43 -17.51
C LEU A 276 -16.12 7.72 -16.20
N SER A 277 -17.07 7.05 -15.54
CA SER A 277 -16.82 6.30 -14.29
C SER A 277 -17.80 5.15 -14.12
N THR A 278 -17.54 4.24 -13.18
CA THR A 278 -18.43 3.13 -12.80
C THR A 278 -18.98 3.36 -11.39
N LYS A 279 -20.28 3.12 -11.20
CA LYS A 279 -20.93 3.13 -9.88
C LYS A 279 -21.53 1.76 -9.58
N GLY A 280 -21.06 1.14 -8.50
CA GLY A 280 -21.62 -0.10 -7.93
C GLY A 280 -22.70 0.13 -6.89
#